data_AF-A0AAV9ZVB3-F1
#
_entry.id   AF-A0AAV9ZVB3-F1
#
_cell.length_a   1.000
_cell.length_b   1.000
_cell.length_c   1.000
_cell.angle_alpha   90.00
_cell.angle_beta   90.00
_cell.angle_gamma   90.00
#
_symmetry.space_group_name_H-M   'P 1'
#
loop_
_entity.id
_entity.type
_entity.pdbx_description
1 polymer ?
#
loop_
_entity_poly.entity_id
_entity_poly.type
_entity_poly.pdbx_seq_one_letter_code
_entity_poly.pdbx_strand_id
1 'polypeptide(L)'
;SFDHACRLLRQEDGEAVRLNMALETLTKESIPLLDKLELLGVPQTFTHACAHAIGPLVCELKLAALAAQGVERRNVTFLQPVEEVHTGKRGRPAKLINVELLREAFSKKRNISIVDLAAVLGVHRNFLAKKMKEAGISKQYEGYTDAELDALISELKATKPDSGRRYVVGALRNKGLRVQKERV
;
A
#
# COMPACT_ATOMS: atom_id res chain seq x y z
N SER A 1 7.93 -21.90 -0.38
CA SER A 1 7.69 -22.79 0.78
C SER A 1 6.34 -22.43 1.39
N PHE A 2 5.50 -23.42 1.68
CA PHE A 2 4.21 -23.27 2.36
C PHE A 2 4.32 -22.38 3.61
N ASP A 3 5.45 -22.51 4.30
CA ASP A 3 5.80 -21.80 5.52
C ASP A 3 6.08 -20.29 5.31
N HIS A 4 6.45 -19.89 4.09
CA HIS A 4 6.58 -18.49 3.69
C HIS A 4 5.21 -17.88 3.33
N ALA A 5 4.34 -18.66 2.68
CA ALA A 5 2.95 -18.25 2.42
C ALA A 5 2.15 -18.12 3.72
N CYS A 6 2.32 -19.05 4.67
CA CYS A 6 1.74 -18.95 6.01
C CYS A 6 2.29 -17.76 6.80
N ARG A 7 3.55 -17.37 6.61
CA ARG A 7 4.12 -16.15 7.21
C ARG A 7 3.52 -14.87 6.62
N LEU A 8 3.29 -14.83 5.31
CA LEU A 8 2.63 -13.71 4.63
C LEU A 8 1.16 -13.57 5.05
N LEU A 9 0.46 -14.69 5.28
CA LEU A 9 -0.92 -14.72 5.78
C LEU A 9 -1.07 -14.37 7.28
N ARG A 10 0.04 -14.31 8.02
CA ARG A 10 0.07 -14.01 9.47
C ARG A 10 0.31 -12.52 9.77
N GLN A 11 0.76 -11.71 8.82
CA GLN A 11 0.88 -10.27 9.02
C GLN A 11 -0.47 -9.59 8.73
N GLU A 12 -1.18 -9.28 9.81
CA GLU A 12 -2.19 -8.23 10.13
C GLU A 12 -3.08 -7.54 9.06
N ASP A 13 -2.87 -7.73 7.76
CA ASP A 13 -3.69 -7.20 6.64
C ASP A 13 -4.56 -8.30 5.97
N GLY A 14 -4.67 -9.47 6.61
CA GLY A 14 -5.07 -10.71 5.92
C GLY A 14 -6.44 -11.29 6.29
N GLU A 15 -7.17 -10.79 7.29
CA GLU A 15 -8.38 -11.49 7.76
C GLU A 15 -9.56 -11.32 6.82
N ALA A 16 -9.87 -10.09 6.39
CA ALA A 16 -10.89 -9.86 5.37
C ALA A 16 -10.54 -10.56 4.05
N VAL A 17 -9.27 -10.54 3.65
CA VAL A 17 -8.79 -11.19 2.41
C VAL A 17 -8.89 -12.71 2.50
N ARG A 18 -8.51 -13.33 3.64
CA ARG A 18 -8.65 -14.77 3.87
C ARG A 18 -10.10 -15.22 3.89
N LEU A 19 -10.98 -14.46 4.54
CA LEU A 19 -12.41 -14.76 4.58
C LEU A 19 -13.05 -14.65 3.19
N ASN A 20 -12.67 -13.64 2.39
CA ASN A 20 -13.11 -13.52 1.01
C ASN A 20 -12.57 -14.65 0.12
N MET A 21 -11.31 -15.04 0.30
CA MET A 21 -10.73 -16.17 -0.46
C MET A 21 -11.42 -17.49 -0.11
N ALA A 22 -11.71 -17.74 1.17
CA ALA A 22 -12.45 -18.93 1.60
C ALA A 22 -13.90 -18.94 1.08
N LEU A 23 -14.56 -17.77 1.06
CA LEU A 23 -15.89 -17.60 0.47
C LEU A 23 -15.88 -17.90 -1.03
N GLU A 24 -14.90 -17.38 -1.78
CA GLU A 24 -14.74 -17.63 -3.21
C GLU A 24 -14.45 -19.11 -3.51
N THR A 25 -13.56 -19.75 -2.75
CA THR A 25 -13.29 -21.19 -2.91
C THR A 25 -14.53 -22.03 -2.63
N LEU A 26 -15.21 -21.78 -1.52
CA LEU A 26 -16.39 -22.55 -1.11
C LEU A 26 -17.51 -22.41 -2.14
N THR A 27 -17.79 -21.20 -2.63
CA THR A 27 -18.85 -20.96 -3.62
C THR A 27 -18.51 -21.56 -4.98
N LYS A 28 -17.25 -21.40 -5.43
CA LYS A 28 -16.77 -21.96 -6.71
C LYS A 28 -16.76 -23.49 -6.73
N GLU A 29 -16.59 -24.14 -5.59
CA GLU A 29 -16.57 -25.60 -5.49
C GLU A 29 -17.96 -26.19 -5.20
N SER A 30 -18.74 -25.59 -4.30
CA SER A 30 -20.02 -26.15 -3.88
C SER A 30 -21.12 -26.05 -4.93
N ILE A 31 -21.21 -24.95 -5.68
CA ILE A 31 -22.28 -24.77 -6.69
C ILE A 31 -22.14 -25.80 -7.83
N PRO A 32 -20.98 -25.97 -8.47
CA PRO A 32 -20.83 -26.99 -9.52
C PRO A 32 -20.97 -28.43 -9.02
N LEU A 33 -20.70 -28.68 -7.74
CA LEU A 33 -20.92 -30.00 -7.13
C LEU A 33 -22.41 -30.27 -6.94
N LEU A 34 -23.18 -29.29 -6.46
CA LEU A 34 -24.64 -29.41 -6.34
C LEU A 34 -25.30 -29.60 -7.71
N ASP A 35 -24.90 -28.83 -8.72
CA ASP A 35 -25.39 -28.98 -10.10
C ASP A 35 -25.10 -30.38 -10.67
N LYS A 36 -23.89 -30.90 -10.41
CA LYS A 36 -23.52 -32.27 -10.83
C LYS A 36 -24.31 -33.34 -10.11
N LEU A 37 -24.63 -33.16 -8.83
CA LEU A 37 -25.44 -34.12 -8.07
C LEU A 37 -26.88 -34.17 -8.62
N GLU A 38 -27.44 -33.04 -9.02
CA GLU A 38 -28.75 -32.99 -9.68
C GLU A 38 -28.74 -33.71 -11.04
N LEU A 39 -27.68 -33.51 -11.84
CA LEU A 39 -27.51 -34.21 -13.12
C LEU A 39 -27.34 -35.72 -12.99
N LEU A 40 -26.81 -36.20 -11.87
CA LEU A 40 -26.63 -37.63 -11.58
C LEU A 40 -27.90 -38.31 -11.05
N GLY A 41 -29.02 -37.58 -10.96
CA GLY A 41 -30.31 -38.12 -10.51
C GLY A 41 -30.39 -38.36 -9.01
N VAL A 42 -29.55 -37.69 -8.22
CA VAL A 42 -29.62 -37.72 -6.75
C VAL A 42 -30.96 -37.11 -6.31
N PRO A 43 -31.65 -37.67 -5.29
CA PRO A 43 -32.93 -37.13 -4.82
C PRO A 43 -32.82 -35.64 -4.46
N GLN A 44 -33.77 -34.83 -4.94
CA GLN A 44 -33.80 -33.39 -4.69
C GLN A 44 -33.81 -33.04 -3.19
N THR A 45 -34.37 -33.91 -2.35
CA THR A 45 -34.37 -33.73 -0.89
C THR A 45 -32.96 -33.72 -0.31
N PHE A 46 -32.04 -34.50 -0.89
CA PHE A 46 -30.64 -34.53 -0.48
C PHE A 46 -29.86 -33.32 -0.98
N THR A 47 -30.05 -32.92 -2.25
CA THR A 47 -29.39 -31.72 -2.80
C THR A 47 -29.85 -30.44 -2.08
N HIS A 48 -31.14 -30.35 -1.76
CA HIS A 48 -31.69 -29.26 -0.94
C HIS A 48 -31.11 -29.26 0.48
N ALA A 49 -30.96 -30.41 1.12
CA ALA A 49 -30.35 -30.51 2.44
C ALA A 49 -28.89 -30.00 2.42
N CYS A 50 -28.12 -30.37 1.39
CA CYS A 50 -26.76 -29.87 1.20
C CYS A 50 -26.73 -28.35 0.96
N ALA A 51 -27.61 -27.82 0.11
CA ALA A 51 -27.72 -26.38 -0.11
C ALA A 51 -28.11 -25.62 1.17
N HIS A 52 -29.01 -26.18 1.98
CA HIS A 52 -29.40 -25.63 3.28
C HIS A 52 -28.29 -25.67 4.34
N ALA A 53 -27.34 -26.60 4.24
CA ALA A 53 -26.18 -26.64 5.12
C ALA A 53 -25.08 -25.66 4.69
N ILE A 54 -24.85 -25.50 3.38
CA ILE A 54 -23.77 -24.67 2.84
C ILE A 54 -24.17 -23.18 2.78
N GLY A 55 -25.43 -22.89 2.47
CA GLY A 55 -25.94 -21.52 2.33
C GLY A 55 -25.70 -20.63 3.56
N PRO A 56 -26.02 -21.08 4.78
CA PRO A 56 -25.75 -20.33 6.01
C PRO A 56 -24.27 -20.04 6.21
N LEU A 57 -23.38 -21.01 5.95
CA LEU A 57 -21.92 -20.84 6.08
C LEU A 57 -21.39 -19.78 5.11
N VAL A 58 -21.85 -19.79 3.87
CA VAL A 58 -21.53 -18.75 2.86
C VAL A 58 -22.00 -17.37 3.35
N CYS A 59 -23.18 -17.29 3.95
CA CYS A 59 -23.73 -16.03 4.47
C CYS A 59 -22.92 -15.50 5.67
N GLU A 60 -22.60 -16.38 6.63
CA GLU A 60 -21.80 -16.04 7.81
C GLU A 60 -20.38 -15.59 7.45
N LEU A 61 -19.71 -16.29 6.54
CA LEU A 61 -18.38 -15.90 6.04
C LEU A 61 -18.40 -14.52 5.38
N LYS A 62 -19.44 -14.23 4.60
CA LYS A 62 -19.60 -12.93 3.95
C LYS A 62 -19.81 -11.80 4.96
N LEU A 63 -20.63 -12.02 5.98
CA LEU A 63 -20.85 -11.04 7.05
C LEU A 63 -19.57 -10.80 7.86
N ALA A 64 -18.82 -11.86 8.19
CA ALA A 64 -17.55 -11.77 8.89
C ALA A 64 -16.50 -11.00 8.06
N ALA A 65 -16.42 -11.24 6.75
CA ALA A 65 -15.51 -10.52 5.85
C ALA A 65 -15.82 -9.02 5.81
N LEU A 66 -17.09 -8.65 5.72
CA LEU A 66 -17.53 -7.24 5.75
C LEU A 66 -17.22 -6.57 7.09
N ALA A 67 -17.40 -7.28 8.21
CA ALA A 67 -17.04 -6.77 9.53
C ALA A 67 -15.52 -6.55 9.66
N ALA A 68 -14.72 -7.51 9.19
CA ALA A 68 -13.25 -7.42 9.20
C ALA A 68 -12.72 -6.25 8.37
N GLN A 69 -13.31 -5.98 7.18
CA GLN A 69 -12.97 -4.78 6.38
C GLN A 69 -13.23 -3.47 7.13
N GLY A 70 -14.28 -3.43 7.97
CA GLY A 70 -14.57 -2.28 8.82
C GLY A 70 -13.59 -2.10 9.97
N VAL A 71 -13.01 -3.19 10.47
CA VAL A 71 -11.99 -3.19 11.54
C VAL A 71 -10.63 -2.73 11.01
N GLU A 72 -10.21 -3.17 9.82
CA GLU A 72 -8.95 -2.72 9.20
C GLU A 72 -8.92 -1.20 8.98
N ARG A 73 -10.05 -0.58 8.61
CA ARG A 73 -10.14 0.89 8.51
C ARG A 73 -10.01 1.60 9.86
N ARG A 74 -10.34 0.94 10.97
CA ARG A 74 -10.29 1.54 12.32
C ARG A 74 -8.90 1.51 12.95
N ASN A 75 -8.03 0.59 12.53
CA ASN A 75 -6.67 0.44 13.07
C ASN A 75 -5.61 1.29 12.34
N VAL A 76 -6.03 2.31 11.59
CA VAL A 76 -5.09 3.34 11.09
C VAL A 76 -4.99 4.43 12.14
N THR A 77 -3.91 4.42 12.92
CA THR A 77 -3.57 5.55 13.80
C THR A 77 -3.25 6.75 12.91
N PHE A 78 -4.21 7.66 12.73
CA PHE A 78 -3.97 8.92 12.05
C PHE A 78 -3.07 9.77 12.96
N LEU A 79 -1.76 9.74 12.70
CA LEU A 79 -0.84 10.73 13.27
C LEU A 79 -1.40 12.11 12.90
N GLN A 80 -1.65 12.98 13.88
CA GLN A 80 -1.97 14.37 13.59
C GLN A 80 -0.72 15.01 12.95
N PRO A 81 -0.72 15.28 11.64
CA PRO A 81 0.53 15.60 10.95
C PRO A 81 1.00 17.02 11.26
N VAL A 82 0.05 17.89 11.57
CA VAL A 82 0.23 19.31 11.86
C VAL A 82 -0.65 19.68 13.03
N GLU A 83 -0.05 20.13 14.13
CA GLU A 83 -0.75 20.63 15.31
C GLU A 83 -0.72 22.15 15.35
N GLU A 84 -1.83 22.78 15.76
CA GLU A 84 -1.90 24.22 15.99
C GLU A 84 -1.72 24.54 17.47
N VAL A 85 -0.56 25.10 17.82
CA VAL A 85 -0.24 25.48 19.20
C VAL A 85 -0.76 26.89 19.49
N HIS A 86 -1.64 26.95 20.48
CA HIS A 86 -2.20 28.18 21.01
C HIS A 86 -1.38 28.62 22.23
N THR A 87 -0.66 29.74 22.11
CA THR A 87 0.24 30.24 23.17
C THR A 87 -0.43 31.24 24.12
N GLY A 88 -1.72 31.52 23.93
CA GLY A 88 -2.49 32.53 24.68
C GLY A 88 -2.12 33.99 24.35
N LYS A 89 -1.13 34.24 23.49
CA LYS A 89 -0.71 35.58 23.04
C LYS A 89 -1.49 36.01 21.80
N ARG A 90 -1.67 37.33 21.58
CA ARG A 90 -2.26 37.86 20.33
C ARG A 90 -1.42 37.42 19.12
N GLY A 91 -2.08 36.88 18.10
CA GLY A 91 -1.46 36.46 16.84
C GLY A 91 -2.10 35.20 16.25
N ARG A 92 -1.61 34.79 15.08
CA ARG A 92 -2.00 33.53 14.43
C ARG A 92 -1.36 32.33 15.18
N PRO A 93 -2.12 31.26 15.51
CA PRO A 93 -1.56 30.06 16.13
C PRO A 93 -0.39 29.47 15.34
N ALA A 94 0.60 28.96 16.05
CA ALA A 94 1.79 28.38 15.43
C ALA A 94 1.49 26.96 14.97
N LYS A 95 1.86 26.63 13.72
CA LYS A 95 1.78 25.26 13.21
C LYS A 95 3.04 24.50 13.59
N LEU A 96 2.90 23.33 14.21
CA LEU A 96 3.98 22.38 14.46
C LEU A 96 3.79 21.16 13.58
N ILE A 97 4.83 20.75 12.87
CA ILE A 97 4.85 19.51 12.08
C ILE A 97 5.64 18.48 12.88
N ASN A 98 5.13 17.26 12.97
CA ASN A 98 5.88 16.15 13.56
C ASN A 98 7.18 15.90 12.74
N VAL A 99 8.33 15.99 13.41
CA VAL A 99 9.64 15.83 12.77
C VAL A 99 9.88 14.39 12.32
N GLU A 100 9.35 13.39 13.03
CA GLU A 100 9.48 11.98 12.66
C GLU A 100 8.75 11.69 11.37
N LEU A 101 7.56 12.28 11.18
CA LEU A 101 6.82 12.22 9.92
C LEU A 101 7.66 12.78 8.77
N LEU A 102 8.34 13.92 8.98
CA LEU A 102 9.21 14.51 7.96
C LEU A 102 10.40 13.61 7.63
N ARG A 103 11.02 12.97 8.64
CA ARG A 103 12.14 12.05 8.44
C ARG A 103 11.70 10.82 7.64
N GLU A 104 10.56 10.25 7.99
CA GLU A 104 10.01 9.09 7.31
C GLU A 104 9.61 9.42 5.87
N ALA A 105 8.84 10.50 5.68
CA ALA A 105 8.36 10.94 4.37
C ALA A 105 9.51 11.27 3.39
N PHE A 106 10.64 11.76 3.91
CA PHE A 106 11.83 12.07 3.12
C PHE A 106 12.99 11.09 3.29
N SER A 107 12.71 9.88 3.81
CA SER A 107 13.68 8.79 3.81
C SER A 107 14.10 8.42 2.39
N LYS A 108 15.32 7.89 2.23
CA LYS A 108 15.89 7.56 0.90
C LYS A 108 14.99 6.63 0.06
N LYS A 109 14.22 5.77 0.72
CA LYS A 109 13.31 4.80 0.07
C LYS A 109 12.05 5.45 -0.50
N ARG A 110 11.70 6.66 -0.08
CA ARG A 110 10.45 7.32 -0.48
C ARG A 110 10.72 8.42 -1.50
N ASN A 111 10.01 8.37 -2.63
CA ASN A 111 10.11 9.37 -3.69
C ASN A 111 8.97 10.41 -3.62
N ILE A 112 8.72 10.99 -2.45
CA ILE A 112 7.64 11.96 -2.21
C ILE A 112 8.17 13.37 -2.43
N SER A 113 7.58 14.21 -3.29
CA SER A 113 8.05 15.59 -3.46
C SER A 113 7.64 16.50 -2.29
N ILE A 114 8.36 17.62 -2.09
CA ILE A 114 7.99 18.60 -1.05
C ILE A 114 6.62 19.21 -1.35
N VAL A 115 6.29 19.38 -2.64
CA VAL A 115 5.00 19.93 -3.08
C VAL A 115 3.87 18.98 -2.74
N ASP A 116 4.04 17.69 -3.04
CA ASP A 116 3.02 16.68 -2.78
C ASP A 116 2.76 16.55 -1.28
N LEU A 117 3.83 16.47 -0.46
CA LEU A 117 3.68 16.40 0.98
C LEU A 117 3.03 17.68 1.53
N ALA A 118 3.40 18.86 1.03
CA ALA A 118 2.80 20.12 1.46
C ALA A 118 1.29 20.18 1.14
N ALA A 119 0.88 19.68 -0.02
CA ALA A 119 -0.52 19.57 -0.41
C ALA A 119 -1.30 18.62 0.51
N VAL A 120 -0.73 17.45 0.81
CA VAL A 120 -1.34 16.47 1.73
C VAL A 120 -1.46 17.02 3.15
N LEU A 121 -0.47 17.78 3.61
CA LEU A 121 -0.46 18.37 4.96
C LEU A 121 -1.24 19.68 5.07
N GLY A 122 -1.79 20.21 3.96
CA GLY A 122 -2.50 21.49 3.95
C GLY A 122 -1.62 22.69 4.36
N VAL A 123 -0.31 22.63 4.09
CA VAL A 123 0.64 23.70 4.40
C VAL A 123 1.33 24.22 3.15
N HIS A 124 1.86 25.45 3.22
CA HIS A 124 2.61 25.99 2.10
C HIS A 124 4.00 25.32 1.98
N ARG A 125 4.46 25.05 0.76
CA ARG A 125 5.75 24.39 0.49
C ARG A 125 6.95 25.08 1.17
N ASN A 126 6.94 26.41 1.28
CA ASN A 126 8.04 27.16 1.91
C ASN A 126 8.06 26.94 3.43
N PHE A 127 6.90 26.77 4.05
CA PHE A 127 6.81 26.43 5.47
C PHE A 127 7.39 25.05 5.73
N LEU A 128 7.03 24.07 4.90
CA LEU A 128 7.58 22.71 4.97
C LEU A 128 9.09 22.70 4.74
N ALA A 129 9.59 23.42 3.73
CA ALA A 129 11.02 23.54 3.45
C ALA A 129 11.80 24.19 4.62
N LYS A 130 11.24 25.23 5.24
CA LYS A 130 11.81 25.83 6.45
C LYS A 130 11.89 24.81 7.59
N LYS A 131 10.82 24.07 7.84
CA LYS A 131 10.77 23.03 8.88
C LYS A 131 11.75 21.88 8.63
N MET A 132 11.89 21.44 7.39
CA MET A 132 12.92 20.47 7.00
C MET A 132 14.33 20.98 7.30
N LYS A 133 14.62 22.24 6.98
CA LYS A 133 15.93 22.86 7.26
C LYS A 133 16.21 22.93 8.76
N GLU A 134 15.22 23.35 9.56
CA GLU A 134 15.30 23.37 11.03
C GLU A 134 15.56 21.96 11.60
N ALA A 135 14.99 20.92 10.99
CA ALA A 135 15.16 19.53 11.39
C ALA A 135 16.42 18.84 10.80
N GLY A 136 17.23 19.53 9.99
CA GLY A 136 18.40 18.96 9.32
C GLY A 136 18.08 17.94 8.21
N ILE A 137 16.84 17.93 7.70
CA ILE A 137 16.38 16.97 6.69
C ILE A 137 16.71 17.53 5.31
N SER A 138 17.56 16.82 4.57
CA SER A 138 17.94 17.20 3.20
C SER A 138 17.65 16.07 2.21
N LYS A 139 17.32 16.47 0.99
CA LYS A 139 17.06 15.57 -0.14
C LYS A 139 18.28 15.54 -1.04
N GLN A 140 19.20 14.63 -0.77
CA GLN A 140 20.42 14.47 -1.56
C GLN A 140 20.20 13.49 -2.72
N TYR A 141 20.99 13.66 -3.78
CA TYR A 141 21.13 12.65 -4.82
C TYR A 141 22.06 11.54 -4.30
N GLU A 142 21.88 10.34 -4.84
CA GLU A 142 22.81 9.25 -4.54
C GLU A 142 24.14 9.50 -5.26
N GLY A 143 25.24 9.24 -4.56
CA GLY A 143 26.60 9.42 -5.04
C GLY A 143 27.09 8.25 -5.91
N TYR A 144 26.24 7.75 -6.80
CA TYR A 144 26.65 6.70 -7.75
C TYR A 144 27.79 7.21 -8.62
N THR A 145 28.77 6.35 -8.87
CA THR A 145 29.78 6.57 -9.90
C THR A 145 29.15 6.44 -11.30
N ASP A 146 29.79 7.00 -12.32
CA ASP A 146 29.29 6.89 -13.69
C ASP A 146 29.22 5.43 -14.14
N ALA A 147 30.22 4.61 -13.78
CA ALA A 147 30.24 3.18 -14.10
C ALA A 147 29.08 2.40 -13.46
N GLU A 148 28.75 2.67 -12.19
CA GLU A 148 27.61 2.04 -11.51
C GLU A 148 26.28 2.45 -12.16
N LEU A 149 26.17 3.72 -12.54
CA LEU A 149 24.98 4.24 -13.19
C LEU A 149 24.81 3.65 -14.60
N ASP A 150 25.88 3.57 -15.38
CA ASP A 150 25.88 2.98 -16.72
C ASP A 150 25.50 1.50 -16.68
N ALA A 151 25.97 0.75 -15.68
CA ALA A 151 25.58 -0.65 -15.48
C ALA A 151 24.07 -0.78 -15.22
N LEU A 152 23.51 0.07 -14.34
CA LEU A 152 22.08 0.10 -14.05
C LEU A 152 21.24 0.50 -15.27
N ILE A 153 21.69 1.49 -16.04
CA ILE A 153 20.99 1.93 -17.26
C ILE A 153 21.06 0.83 -18.33
N SER A 154 22.21 0.17 -18.47
CA SER A 154 22.40 -0.94 -19.42
C SER A 154 21.50 -2.12 -19.08
N GLU A 155 21.38 -2.48 -17.80
CA GLU A 155 20.43 -3.49 -17.32
C GLU A 155 18.98 -3.12 -17.69
N LEU A 156 18.57 -1.87 -17.45
CA LEU A 156 17.23 -1.39 -17.79
C LEU A 156 16.98 -1.41 -19.30
N LYS A 157 17.97 -1.01 -20.11
CA LYS A 157 17.87 -1.04 -21.58
C LYS A 157 17.89 -2.45 -22.14
N ALA A 158 18.56 -3.41 -21.51
CA ALA A 158 18.48 -4.82 -21.90
C ALA A 158 17.05 -5.35 -21.79
N THR A 159 16.27 -4.91 -20.80
CA THR A 159 14.85 -5.28 -20.68
C THR A 159 13.94 -4.54 -21.66
N LYS A 160 14.26 -3.27 -21.99
CA LYS A 160 13.51 -2.43 -22.94
C LYS A 160 14.45 -1.53 -23.75
N PRO A 161 14.92 -1.97 -24.93
CA PRO A 161 15.96 -1.26 -25.69
C PRO A 161 15.50 0.10 -26.23
N ASP A 162 14.24 0.22 -26.65
CA ASP A 162 13.68 1.47 -27.21
C ASP A 162 13.23 2.48 -26.14
N SER A 163 13.61 2.26 -24.88
CA SER A 163 13.18 3.12 -23.79
C SER A 163 13.96 4.44 -23.75
N GLY A 164 13.23 5.56 -23.87
CA GLY A 164 13.80 6.90 -23.77
C GLY A 164 14.18 7.30 -22.35
N ARG A 165 14.98 8.37 -22.20
CA ARG A 165 15.49 8.90 -20.92
C ARG A 165 14.41 9.03 -19.83
N ARG A 166 13.20 9.45 -20.19
CA ARG A 166 12.08 9.61 -19.23
C ARG A 166 11.69 8.29 -18.57
N TYR A 167 11.71 7.19 -19.32
CA TYR A 167 11.43 5.86 -18.80
C TYR A 167 12.52 5.40 -17.84
N VAL A 168 13.80 5.54 -18.23
CA VAL A 168 14.95 5.17 -17.41
C VAL A 168 14.95 5.92 -16.08
N VAL A 169 14.76 7.24 -16.09
CA VAL A 169 14.63 8.05 -14.87
C VAL A 169 13.45 7.60 -14.01
N GLY A 170 12.32 7.23 -14.63
CA GLY A 170 11.16 6.69 -13.93
C GLY A 170 11.45 5.34 -13.26
N ALA A 171 12.12 4.44 -13.97
CA ALA A 171 12.51 3.13 -13.46
C ALA A 171 13.51 3.23 -12.30
N LEU A 172 14.52 4.10 -12.41
CA LEU A 172 15.46 4.38 -11.32
C LEU A 172 14.74 4.92 -10.08
N ARG A 173 13.81 5.88 -10.26
CA ARG A 173 12.98 6.40 -9.17
C ARG A 173 12.10 5.33 -8.52
N ASN A 174 11.56 4.41 -9.32
CA ASN A 174 10.74 3.31 -8.83
C ASN A 174 11.59 2.30 -8.01
N LYS A 175 12.86 2.13 -8.37
CA LYS A 175 13.86 1.39 -7.55
C LYS A 175 14.31 2.17 -6.31
N GLY A 176 13.76 3.36 -6.03
CA GLY A 176 14.15 4.23 -4.92
C GLY A 176 15.41 5.07 -5.18
N LEU A 177 16.00 4.95 -6.37
CA LEU A 177 17.27 5.59 -6.70
C LEU A 177 17.04 7.01 -7.17
N ARG A 178 17.67 7.97 -6.48
CA ARG A 178 17.58 9.37 -6.85
C ARG A 178 18.85 9.86 -7.53
N VAL A 179 18.80 9.90 -8.86
CA VAL A 179 19.90 10.32 -9.73
C VAL A 179 19.60 11.66 -10.39
N GLN A 180 20.64 12.42 -10.70
CA GLN A 180 20.53 13.66 -11.49
C GLN A 180 20.14 13.34 -12.93
N LYS A 181 19.17 14.09 -13.48
CA LYS A 181 18.66 13.83 -14.84
C LYS A 181 19.70 14.02 -15.95
N GLU A 182 20.73 14.81 -15.69
CA GLU A 182 21.81 15.10 -16.64
C GLU A 182 22.82 13.95 -16.73
N ARG A 183 22.82 13.05 -15.73
CA ARG A 183 23.69 11.87 -15.68
C ARG A 183 23.04 10.61 -16.29
N VAL A 184 21.79 10.70 -16.76
CA VAL A 184 20.97 9.59 -17.31
C VAL A 184 20.69 9.82 -18.78
#